data_AF-A0A3D0C4Y0-F1
#
_entry.id   AF-A0A3D0C4Y0-F1
#
_cell.length_a   1.000
_cell.length_b   1.000
_cell.length_c   1.000
_cell.angle_alpha   90.00
_cell.angle_beta   90.00
_cell.angle_gamma   90.00
#
_symmetry.space_group_name_H-M   'P 1'
#
loop_
_entity.id
_entity.type
_entity.pdbx_description
1 polymer ?
#
loop_
_entity_poly.entity_id
_entity_poly.type
_entity_poly.pdbx_seq_one_letter_code
_entity_poly.pdbx_strand_id
1 'polypeptide(L)'
;EQVTAYKMVMNHKCNVLVQQTVAKWMQQGGFEGHLRRMTRLYQKRRDFMVQQLRRYQEKGLPLYFEIPAGGMAIWLDTGKSIVGLKEKLLTQQVYLQTEVEFSRLQGLPEHFPCNLASNLTSDLSSDSSSKDYRFIRLGFAAMDEAEVSQGLAIVMKNLYGLESE
;
A
#
# COMPACT_ATOMS: atom_id res chain seq x y z
N GLU A 1 -18.51 -17.30 -22.98
CA GLU A 1 -18.07 -17.28 -24.40
C GLU A 1 -17.65 -15.90 -24.90
N GLN A 2 -18.42 -14.84 -24.66
CA GLN A 2 -18.10 -13.47 -25.11
C GLN A 2 -16.73 -12.94 -24.62
N VAL A 3 -16.37 -13.21 -23.35
CA VAL A 3 -15.06 -12.81 -22.78
C VAL A 3 -13.88 -13.51 -23.48
N THR A 4 -14.06 -14.76 -23.91
CA THR A 4 -13.02 -15.53 -24.61
C THR A 4 -12.81 -14.99 -26.02
N ALA A 5 -13.90 -14.66 -26.73
CA ALA A 5 -13.83 -14.03 -28.04
C ALA A 5 -13.13 -12.67 -27.97
N TYR A 6 -13.48 -11.84 -26.99
CA TYR A 6 -12.84 -10.54 -26.76
C TYR A 6 -11.35 -10.67 -26.43
N LYS A 7 -10.97 -11.66 -25.60
CA LYS A 7 -9.58 -11.96 -25.29
C LYS A 7 -8.79 -12.38 -26.53
N MET A 8 -9.37 -13.18 -27.43
CA MET A 8 -8.69 -13.61 -28.67
C MET A 8 -8.43 -12.45 -29.63
N VAL A 9 -9.35 -11.49 -29.71
CA VAL A 9 -9.19 -10.28 -30.53
C VAL A 9 -8.14 -9.33 -29.92
N MET A 10 -8.11 -9.20 -28.59
CA MET A 10 -7.31 -8.17 -27.91
C MET A 10 -5.91 -8.65 -27.48
N ASN A 11 -5.75 -9.93 -27.15
CA ASN A 11 -4.47 -10.53 -26.74
C ASN A 11 -4.17 -11.76 -27.60
N HIS A 12 -3.31 -11.59 -28.60
CA HIS A 12 -2.81 -12.71 -29.39
C HIS A 12 -1.88 -13.58 -28.54
N LYS A 13 -2.32 -14.82 -28.24
CA LYS A 13 -1.64 -15.94 -27.55
C LYS A 13 -0.43 -15.58 -26.66
N CYS A 14 -0.57 -15.85 -25.35
CA CYS A 14 0.56 -15.81 -24.41
C CYS A 14 1.70 -16.77 -24.83
N ASN A 15 2.94 -16.44 -24.44
CA ASN A 15 4.14 -17.21 -24.81
C ASN A 15 3.97 -18.70 -24.43
N VAL A 16 4.04 -19.57 -25.44
CA VAL A 16 3.80 -21.02 -25.30
C VAL A 16 4.89 -21.68 -24.45
N LEU A 17 6.14 -21.25 -24.57
CA LEU A 17 7.25 -21.82 -23.80
C LEU A 17 7.08 -21.53 -22.31
N VAL A 18 6.71 -20.30 -21.95
CA VAL A 18 6.46 -19.93 -20.54
C VAL A 18 5.30 -20.75 -19.98
N GLN A 19 4.21 -20.91 -20.73
CA GLN A 19 3.08 -21.73 -20.32
C GLN A 19 3.47 -23.19 -20.08
N GLN A 20 4.23 -23.80 -21.01
CA GLN A 20 4.67 -25.19 -20.87
C GLN A 20 5.62 -25.37 -19.68
N THR A 21 6.55 -24.44 -19.47
CA THR A 21 7.47 -24.47 -18.32
C THR A 21 6.72 -24.36 -17.00
N VAL A 22 5.79 -23.40 -16.89
CA VAL A 22 4.96 -23.23 -15.68
C VAL A 22 4.09 -24.46 -15.45
N ALA A 23 3.48 -25.03 -16.49
CA ALA A 23 2.66 -26.23 -16.37
C ALA A 23 3.47 -27.43 -15.84
N LYS A 24 4.67 -27.67 -16.38
CA LYS A 24 5.56 -28.73 -15.88
C LYS A 24 5.99 -28.48 -14.43
N TRP A 25 6.34 -27.24 -14.09
CA TRP A 25 6.72 -26.86 -12.74
C TRP A 25 5.57 -27.04 -11.73
N MET A 26 4.34 -26.73 -12.13
CA MET A 26 3.14 -26.99 -11.33
C MET A 26 2.90 -28.49 -11.14
N GLN A 27 2.99 -29.29 -12.21
CA GLN A 27 2.82 -30.75 -12.16
C GLN A 27 3.82 -31.45 -11.23
N GLN A 28 5.04 -30.89 -11.12
CA GLN A 28 6.09 -31.38 -10.23
C GLN A 28 5.91 -30.93 -8.77
N GLY A 29 4.83 -30.22 -8.43
CA GLY A 29 4.57 -29.70 -7.08
C GLY A 29 5.36 -28.44 -6.71
N GLY A 30 6.09 -27.84 -7.66
CA GLY A 30 6.88 -26.64 -7.44
C GLY A 30 6.04 -25.43 -7.00
N PHE A 31 4.81 -25.34 -7.50
CA PHE A 31 3.86 -24.29 -7.15
C PHE A 31 3.47 -24.29 -5.67
N GLU A 32 3.10 -25.45 -5.12
CA GLU A 32 2.73 -25.55 -3.71
C GLU A 32 3.92 -25.29 -2.79
N GLY A 33 5.10 -25.80 -3.15
CA GLY A 33 6.34 -25.54 -2.42
C GLY A 33 6.69 -24.06 -2.39
N HIS A 34 6.57 -23.38 -3.55
CA HIS A 34 6.77 -21.95 -3.65
C HIS A 34 5.74 -21.17 -2.83
N LEU A 35 4.45 -21.51 -2.93
CA LEU A 35 3.40 -20.84 -2.19
C LEU A 35 3.64 -20.93 -0.68
N ARG A 36 3.96 -22.12 -0.14
CA ARG A 36 4.30 -22.31 1.28
C ARG A 36 5.50 -21.47 1.71
N ARG A 37 6.56 -21.43 0.88
CA ARG A 37 7.75 -20.61 1.14
C ARG A 37 7.40 -19.12 1.16
N MET A 38 6.67 -18.65 0.15
CA MET A 38 6.30 -17.24 0.02
C MET A 38 5.34 -16.79 1.12
N THR A 39 4.34 -17.59 1.49
CA THR A 39 3.45 -17.28 2.61
C THR A 39 4.23 -17.09 3.91
N ARG A 40 5.17 -17.98 4.24
CA ARG A 40 6.02 -17.85 5.43
C ARG A 40 6.89 -16.60 5.39
N LEU A 41 7.49 -16.31 4.23
CA LEU A 41 8.34 -15.14 4.05
C LEU A 41 7.55 -13.83 4.24
N TYR A 42 6.39 -13.71 3.59
CA TYR A 42 5.56 -12.51 3.64
C TYR A 42 4.93 -12.33 5.03
N GLN A 43 4.57 -13.43 5.69
CA GLN A 43 4.11 -13.40 7.08
C GLN A 43 5.22 -12.87 8.00
N LYS A 44 6.45 -13.38 7.88
CA LYS A 44 7.60 -12.88 8.67
C LYS A 44 7.83 -11.38 8.46
N ARG A 45 7.82 -10.92 7.20
CA ARG A 45 7.99 -9.50 6.84
C ARG A 45 6.88 -8.62 7.39
N ARG A 46 5.62 -9.07 7.30
CA ARG A 46 4.47 -8.40 7.91
C ARG A 46 4.64 -8.29 9.42
N ASP A 47 4.93 -9.39 10.08
CA ASP A 47 5.01 -9.45 11.54
C ASP A 47 6.14 -8.55 12.08
N PHE A 48 7.26 -8.46 11.35
CA PHE A 48 8.34 -7.52 11.65
C PHE A 48 7.89 -6.05 11.50
N MET A 49 7.23 -5.69 10.39
CA MET A 49 6.73 -4.33 10.19
C MET A 49 5.72 -3.94 11.28
N VAL A 50 4.80 -4.84 11.63
CA VAL A 50 3.83 -4.65 12.72
C VAL A 50 4.56 -4.44 14.05
N GLN A 51 5.60 -5.22 14.34
CA GLN A 51 6.38 -5.06 15.56
C GLN A 51 7.03 -3.67 15.63
N GLN A 52 7.60 -3.16 14.53
CA GLN A 52 8.17 -1.81 14.50
C GLN A 52 7.11 -0.73 14.73
N LEU A 53 5.95 -0.85 14.06
CA LEU A 53 4.86 0.10 14.23
C LEU A 53 4.31 0.11 15.67
N ARG A 54 4.20 -1.06 16.31
CA ARG A 54 3.81 -1.16 17.74
C ARG A 54 4.82 -0.48 18.66
N ARG A 55 6.12 -0.65 18.43
CA ARG A 55 7.15 0.07 19.20
C ARG A 55 7.00 1.58 19.09
N TYR A 56 6.61 2.09 17.93
CA TYR A 56 6.33 3.52 17.76
C TYR A 56 5.03 3.96 18.46
N GLN A 57 3.99 3.10 18.50
CA GLN A 57 2.78 3.34 19.32
C GLN A 57 3.10 3.39 20.81
N GLU A 58 3.96 2.49 21.31
CA GLU A 58 4.41 2.46 22.71
C GLU A 58 5.18 3.73 23.10
N LYS A 59 5.85 4.38 22.14
CA LYS A 59 6.48 5.71 22.31
C LYS A 59 5.48 6.87 22.37
N GLY A 60 4.17 6.61 22.29
CA GLY A 60 3.11 7.61 22.39
C GLY A 60 2.79 8.32 21.07
N LEU A 61 3.23 7.79 19.92
CA LEU A 61 2.85 8.35 18.63
C LEU A 61 1.39 8.01 18.29
N PRO A 62 0.60 8.96 17.74
CA PRO A 62 -0.80 8.75 17.37
C PRO A 62 -0.90 7.94 16.06
N LEU A 63 -0.43 6.69 16.10
CA LEU A 63 -0.45 5.76 14.98
C LEU A 63 -1.61 4.78 15.14
N TYR A 64 -2.43 4.63 14.11
CA TYR A 64 -3.46 3.59 14.06
C TYR A 64 -3.30 2.74 12.79
N PHE A 65 -3.33 1.42 12.95
CA PHE A 65 -3.25 0.50 11.82
C PHE A 65 -3.94 -0.82 12.15
N GLU A 66 -4.45 -1.48 11.12
CA GLU A 66 -5.01 -2.82 11.21
C GLU A 66 -4.04 -3.83 10.61
N ILE A 67 -3.90 -4.98 11.27
CA ILE A 67 -3.01 -6.03 10.79
C ILE A 67 -3.73 -6.78 9.66
N PRO A 68 -3.23 -6.73 8.42
CA PRO A 68 -3.91 -7.36 7.31
C PRO A 68 -3.82 -8.89 7.43
N ALA A 69 -4.96 -9.55 7.25
CA ALA A 69 -5.03 -11.01 7.18
C ALA A 69 -4.23 -11.57 5.98
N GLY A 70 -4.12 -10.79 4.90
CA GLY A 70 -3.32 -11.11 3.72
C GLY A 70 -3.01 -9.86 2.89
N GLY A 71 -2.15 -10.03 1.88
CA GLY A 71 -1.68 -8.92 1.04
C GLY A 71 -0.22 -8.56 1.32
N MET A 72 0.17 -7.37 0.87
CA MET A 72 1.57 -6.95 0.76
C MET A 72 1.85 -5.56 1.33
N ALA A 73 0.83 -4.91 1.89
CA ALA A 73 0.92 -3.57 2.43
C ALA A 73 0.02 -3.38 3.64
N ILE A 74 0.41 -2.45 4.52
CA ILE A 74 -0.35 -1.99 5.67
C ILE A 74 -0.77 -0.56 5.40
N TRP A 75 -2.03 -0.24 5.70
CA TRP A 75 -2.50 1.14 5.76
C TRP A 75 -2.28 1.65 7.19
N LEU A 76 -1.54 2.75 7.30
CA LEU A 76 -1.21 3.39 8.57
C LEU A 76 -1.83 4.78 8.58
N ASP A 77 -2.67 5.04 9.59
CA ASP A 77 -3.09 6.38 9.97
C ASP A 77 -1.97 7.04 10.80
N THR A 78 -1.47 8.17 10.31
CA THR A 78 -0.40 8.95 10.97
C THR A 78 -0.94 9.98 11.96
N GLY A 79 -2.25 10.19 12.05
CA GLY A 79 -2.86 11.20 12.93
C GLY A 79 -2.44 12.64 12.63
N LYS A 80 -1.71 12.85 11.52
CA LYS A 80 -1.17 14.12 11.03
C LYS A 80 -1.35 14.19 9.53
N SER A 81 -1.44 15.42 9.01
CA SER A 81 -1.51 15.66 7.57
C SER A 81 -0.20 15.27 6.87
N ILE A 82 -0.32 14.50 5.79
CA ILE A 82 0.77 13.94 4.96
C ILE A 82 1.05 14.82 3.73
N VAL A 83 0.32 15.92 3.57
CA VAL A 83 0.50 16.83 2.43
C VAL A 83 1.96 17.32 2.38
N GLY A 84 2.64 17.09 1.25
CA GLY A 84 4.05 17.45 1.05
C GLY A 84 5.08 16.49 1.68
N LEU A 85 4.67 15.46 2.43
CA LEU A 85 5.60 14.47 3.01
C LEU A 85 6.35 13.69 1.92
N LYS A 86 5.64 13.31 0.85
CA LYS A 86 6.20 12.52 -0.25
C LYS A 86 7.40 13.22 -0.91
N GLU A 87 7.28 14.53 -1.14
CA GLU A 87 8.34 15.34 -1.76
C GLU A 87 9.58 15.41 -0.87
N LYS A 88 9.39 15.60 0.45
CA LYS A 88 10.49 15.62 1.43
C LYS A 88 11.22 14.29 1.53
N LEU A 89 10.47 13.19 1.55
CA LEU A 89 11.03 11.84 1.62
C LEU A 89 11.76 11.44 0.34
N LEU A 90 11.31 11.94 -0.82
CA LEU A 90 11.96 11.69 -2.09
C LEU A 90 13.39 12.24 -2.12
N THR A 91 13.64 13.41 -1.51
CA THR A 91 15.00 13.96 -1.34
C THR A 91 15.89 13.04 -0.50
N GLN A 92 15.31 12.25 0.40
CA GLN A 92 16.00 11.29 1.25
C GLN A 92 15.99 9.86 0.66
N GLN A 93 15.66 9.73 -0.64
CA GLN A 93 15.57 8.46 -1.37
C GLN A 93 14.54 7.45 -0.80
N VAL A 94 13.56 7.93 -0.04
CA VAL A 94 12.46 7.11 0.47
C VAL A 94 11.21 7.40 -0.35
N TYR A 95 10.70 6.38 -1.04
CA TYR A 95 9.44 6.47 -1.77
C TYR A 95 8.26 6.03 -0.88
N LEU A 96 7.19 6.83 -0.89
CA LEU A 96 5.99 6.58 -0.09
C LEU A 96 4.72 6.72 -0.93
N GLN A 97 3.80 5.77 -0.76
CA GLN A 97 2.46 5.79 -1.33
C GLN A 97 1.48 6.41 -0.33
N THR A 98 0.74 7.42 -0.77
CA THR A 98 -0.24 8.14 0.06
C THR A 98 -1.66 7.87 -0.44
N GLU A 99 -2.66 8.01 0.43
CA GLU A 99 -4.07 7.77 0.06
C GLU A 99 -4.58 8.67 -1.08
N VAL A 100 -3.94 9.82 -1.26
CA VAL A 100 -4.13 10.77 -2.37
C VAL A 100 -4.12 10.00 -3.70
N GLU A 101 -3.13 9.13 -3.92
CA GLU A 101 -2.96 8.37 -5.17
C GLU A 101 -4.05 7.31 -5.42
N PHE A 102 -4.76 6.89 -4.36
CA PHE A 102 -5.81 5.86 -4.44
C PHE A 102 -7.22 6.46 -4.41
N SER A 103 -7.32 7.77 -4.15
CA SER A 103 -8.58 8.49 -4.09
C SER A 103 -9.16 8.69 -5.51
N ARG A 104 -10.24 7.98 -5.83
CA ARG A 104 -10.93 8.04 -7.14
C ARG A 104 -11.43 9.44 -7.53
N LEU A 105 -11.51 10.37 -6.57
CA LEU A 105 -12.02 11.72 -6.78
C LEU A 105 -11.02 12.70 -7.40
N GLN A 106 -9.77 12.29 -7.65
CA GLN A 106 -8.73 13.20 -8.15
C GLN A 106 -8.81 13.56 -9.64
N GLY A 107 -9.81 13.08 -10.37
CA GLY A 107 -9.89 13.22 -11.82
C GLY A 107 -11.05 14.05 -12.36
N LEU A 108 -11.88 14.67 -11.53
CA LEU A 108 -12.96 15.51 -12.04
C LEU A 108 -12.42 16.93 -12.29
N PRO A 109 -12.42 17.44 -13.54
CA PRO A 109 -12.11 18.84 -13.80
C PRO A 109 -12.98 19.75 -12.94
N GLU A 110 -12.39 20.87 -12.48
CA GLU A 110 -12.98 21.95 -11.67
C GLU A 110 -14.33 22.51 -12.21
N HIS A 111 -14.76 22.09 -13.41
CA HIS A 111 -16.00 22.48 -14.07
C HIS A 111 -17.16 21.49 -13.87
N PHE A 112 -16.96 20.38 -13.16
CA PHE A 112 -18.08 19.52 -12.80
C PHE A 112 -18.94 20.23 -11.74
N PRO A 113 -20.24 20.46 -12.00
CA PRO A 113 -21.09 21.14 -11.03
C PRO A 113 -21.07 20.38 -9.71
N CYS A 114 -20.58 21.04 -8.66
CA CYS A 114 -20.42 20.54 -7.29
C CYS A 114 -21.67 19.90 -6.66
N ASN A 115 -22.82 19.96 -7.33
CA ASN A 115 -24.11 19.53 -6.79
C ASN A 115 -24.39 18.02 -6.92
N LEU A 116 -23.59 17.25 -7.68
CA LEU A 116 -23.75 15.79 -7.78
C LEU A 116 -22.84 15.03 -6.82
N ALA A 117 -21.63 15.55 -6.58
CA ALA A 117 -20.72 15.02 -5.58
C ALA A 117 -21.23 15.29 -4.16
N SER A 118 -21.85 16.46 -3.92
CA SER A 118 -22.42 16.83 -2.62
C SER A 118 -23.48 15.84 -2.13
N ASN A 119 -24.26 15.25 -3.05
CA ASN A 119 -25.36 14.33 -2.72
C ASN A 119 -24.90 12.86 -2.53
N LEU A 120 -23.68 12.51 -2.96
CA LEU A 120 -23.04 11.22 -2.64
C LEU A 120 -22.14 11.34 -1.40
N THR A 121 -21.68 12.55 -1.09
CA THR A 121 -20.93 12.84 0.14
C THR A 121 -21.83 13.22 1.31
N SER A 122 -23.12 13.51 1.10
CA SER A 122 -24.05 13.90 2.17
C SER A 122 -24.23 12.81 3.24
N ASP A 123 -24.09 11.53 2.84
CA ASP A 123 -24.25 10.39 3.76
C ASP A 123 -22.92 10.00 4.44
N LEU A 124 -21.79 10.61 4.03
CA LEU A 124 -20.50 10.56 4.73
C LEU A 124 -20.09 11.92 5.32
N SER A 125 -20.93 12.94 5.22
CA SER A 125 -20.65 14.28 5.75
C SER A 125 -21.26 14.45 7.13
N SER A 126 -20.54 13.94 8.13
CA SER A 126 -20.48 14.59 9.44
C SER A 126 -19.02 14.90 9.78
N ASP A 127 -18.34 15.62 8.88
CA ASP A 127 -17.39 16.67 9.29
C ASP A 127 -16.79 17.38 8.06
N SER A 128 -17.29 18.60 7.83
CA SER A 128 -16.62 19.62 7.02
C SER A 128 -15.46 20.21 7.84
N SER A 129 -14.40 19.42 8.00
CA SER A 129 -13.09 19.86 8.46
C SER A 129 -12.09 19.54 7.33
N SER A 130 -10.98 20.26 7.22
CA SER A 130 -9.98 20.11 6.13
C SER A 130 -9.76 18.63 5.77
N LYS A 131 -9.68 18.30 4.47
CA LYS A 131 -9.32 16.94 4.03
C LYS A 131 -7.86 16.67 4.44
N ASP A 132 -7.68 16.32 5.69
CA ASP A 132 -6.40 15.99 6.27
C ASP A 132 -6.07 14.57 5.83
N TYR A 133 -5.40 14.49 4.69
CA TYR A 133 -4.83 13.23 4.22
C TYR A 133 -3.87 12.71 5.30
N ARG A 134 -4.25 11.63 5.96
CA ARG A 134 -3.61 11.04 7.15
C ARG A 134 -3.22 9.59 6.97
N PHE A 135 -3.58 8.97 5.84
CA PHE A 135 -3.23 7.58 5.56
C PHE A 135 -2.05 7.44 4.61
N ILE A 136 -1.08 6.60 5.02
CA ILE A 136 0.02 6.13 4.19
C ILE A 136 -0.08 4.63 3.97
N ARG A 137 0.36 4.18 2.79
CA ARG A 137 0.44 2.77 2.45
C ARG A 137 1.90 2.31 2.53
N LEU A 138 2.18 1.40 3.45
CA LEU A 138 3.50 0.82 3.69
C LEU A 138 3.58 -0.58 3.11
N GLY A 139 4.38 -0.76 2.06
CA GLY A 139 4.64 -2.07 1.47
C GLY A 139 5.72 -2.84 2.23
N PHE A 140 5.46 -4.08 2.60
CA PHE A 140 6.44 -4.96 3.27
C PHE A 140 6.94 -6.11 2.37
N ALA A 141 6.44 -6.22 1.14
CA ALA A 141 6.73 -7.36 0.28
C ALA A 141 8.16 -7.41 -0.26
N ALA A 142 8.76 -6.26 -0.56
CA ALA A 142 10.04 -6.17 -1.27
C ALA A 142 11.24 -5.90 -0.37
N MET A 143 11.00 -5.39 0.85
CA MET A 143 12.06 -4.87 1.73
C MET A 143 12.52 -5.90 2.76
N ASP A 144 13.80 -5.82 3.14
CA ASP A 144 14.36 -6.57 4.25
C ASP A 144 14.24 -5.83 5.59
N GLU A 145 14.47 -6.53 6.70
CA GLU A 145 14.24 -6.01 8.06
C GLU A 145 15.06 -4.72 8.36
N ALA A 146 16.29 -4.65 7.86
CA ALA A 146 17.15 -3.48 7.99
C ALA A 146 16.60 -2.28 7.21
N GLU A 147 16.19 -2.50 5.96
CA GLU A 147 15.64 -1.47 5.07
C GLU A 147 14.32 -0.91 5.63
N VAL A 148 13.45 -1.80 6.14
CA VAL A 148 12.19 -1.41 6.79
C VAL A 148 12.47 -0.53 8.01
N SER A 149 13.44 -0.91 8.84
CA SER A 149 13.80 -0.16 10.04
C SER A 149 14.34 1.23 9.69
N GLN A 150 15.25 1.31 8.72
CA GLN A 150 15.83 2.57 8.25
C GLN A 150 14.76 3.47 7.61
N GLY A 151 13.94 2.92 6.72
CA GLY A 151 12.87 3.66 6.04
C GLY A 151 11.83 4.20 7.03
N LEU A 152 11.39 3.37 7.98
CA LEU A 152 10.47 3.80 9.03
C LEU A 152 11.08 4.90 9.91
N ALA A 153 12.35 4.78 10.31
CA ALA A 153 13.02 5.81 11.10
C ALA A 153 13.01 7.17 10.38
N ILE A 154 13.30 7.19 9.07
CA ILE A 154 13.27 8.40 8.25
C ILE A 154 11.85 8.97 8.18
N VAL A 155 10.84 8.13 7.93
CA VAL A 155 9.43 8.57 7.87
C VAL A 155 8.98 9.17 9.21
N MET A 156 9.25 8.48 10.32
CA MET A 156 8.85 8.92 11.65
C MET A 156 9.58 10.20 12.07
N LYS A 157 10.85 10.35 11.71
CA LYS A 157 11.62 11.60 11.90
C LYS A 157 10.97 12.78 11.19
N ASN A 158 10.57 12.63 9.92
CA ASN A 158 9.94 13.72 9.17
C ASN A 158 8.52 14.04 9.64
N LEU A 159 7.78 13.05 10.15
CA LEU A 159 6.40 13.23 10.63
C LEU A 159 6.31 13.80 12.05
N TYR A 160 7.16 13.34 12.95
CA TYR A 160 7.06 13.65 14.38
C TYR A 160 8.25 14.43 14.93
N GLY A 161 9.29 14.66 14.14
CA GLY A 161 10.50 15.35 14.61
C GLY A 161 11.31 14.51 15.60
N LEU A 162 11.17 13.18 15.57
CA LEU A 162 11.94 12.28 16.41
C LEU A 162 13.42 12.37 16.02
N GLU A 163 14.25 12.90 16.92
CA GLU A 163 15.69 12.80 16.81
C GLU A 163 16.11 11.35 17.07
N SER A 164 16.99 10.83 16.22
CA SER A 164 17.60 9.52 16.44
C SER A 164 18.53 9.65 17.64
N GLU A 165 18.19 9.00 18.76
CA GLU A 165 19.20 8.60 19.76
C GLU A 165 20.23 7.64 19.13
#